data_AF-A0A920VP23-F1
#
_entry.id   AF-A0A920VP23-F1
#
_cell.length_a   1.000
_cell.length_b   1.000
_cell.length_c   1.000
_cell.angle_alpha   90.00
_cell.angle_beta   90.00
_cell.angle_gamma   90.00
#
_symmetry.space_group_name_H-M   'P 1'
#
loop_
_entity.id
_entity.type
_entity.pdbx_description
1 polymer ?
#
loop_
_entity_poly.entity_id
_entity_poly.type
_entity_poly.pdbx_seq_one_letter_code
_entity_poly.pdbx_strand_id
1 'polypeptide(L)'
;MHGGGDDRSIAQDTTGSMILPAISEKRPEINLTPPWPRLDLRSEIMKRTGIDFVETRDIESLSKAMQECGIHVEPGSDWGRLLDKVISSEVEPNLIQPHFLIDYPVEMSPFAKRKPGSSDIVERFEAFVMGTELANAFTELNDPVDQRERFEQQERLREEFDNDEADRLDEDFLIAIEHGMPPTGGLGLGIDRLTMLVAGEESIREILLFPAMRNI
;
A
#
# COMPACT_ATOMS: atom_id res chain seq x y z
N MET A 1 33.65 -0.77 -1.86
CA MET A 1 34.04 -2.04 -1.20
C MET A 1 33.93 -1.85 0.30
N HIS A 2 32.79 -2.21 0.88
CA HIS A 2 32.60 -2.32 2.34
C HIS A 2 31.82 -3.62 2.58
N GLY A 3 32.49 -4.52 3.30
CA GLY A 3 32.04 -5.73 4.01
C GLY A 3 30.73 -6.39 3.61
N GLY A 4 30.84 -7.62 3.11
CA GLY A 4 29.74 -8.58 3.13
C GLY A 4 29.28 -8.81 4.56
N GLY A 5 28.13 -8.23 4.90
CA GLY A 5 27.29 -8.81 5.94
C GLY A 5 26.73 -10.10 5.38
N ASP A 6 26.73 -11.15 6.19
CA ASP A 6 25.95 -12.35 5.93
C ASP A 6 24.53 -11.91 5.51
N ASP A 7 24.17 -12.08 4.23
CA ASP A 7 22.86 -11.76 3.66
C ASP A 7 21.83 -12.76 4.22
N ARG A 8 21.59 -12.67 5.53
CA ARG A 8 20.59 -13.45 6.25
C ARG A 8 19.24 -12.92 5.85
N SER A 9 18.52 -13.72 5.08
CA SER A 9 17.12 -13.49 4.81
C SER A 9 16.30 -14.50 5.61
N ILE A 10 15.13 -14.08 6.09
CA ILE A 10 14.21 -14.96 6.82
C ILE A 10 13.88 -16.18 5.97
N ALA A 11 13.61 -16.01 4.67
CA ALA A 11 13.29 -17.12 3.77
C ALA A 11 14.44 -18.14 3.65
N GLN A 12 15.68 -17.66 3.50
CA GLN A 12 16.86 -18.53 3.41
C GLN A 12 17.10 -19.26 4.73
N ASP A 13 16.96 -18.55 5.86
CA ASP A 13 17.23 -19.10 7.19
C ASP A 13 16.15 -20.12 7.62
N THR A 14 14.89 -19.93 7.23
CA THR A 14 13.78 -20.83 7.62
C THR A 14 13.51 -21.95 6.64
N THR A 15 13.65 -21.70 5.33
CA THR A 15 13.29 -22.66 4.28
C THR A 15 14.50 -23.25 3.57
N GLY A 16 15.70 -22.72 3.80
CA GLY A 16 16.92 -23.12 3.10
C GLY A 16 17.03 -22.57 1.67
N SER A 17 16.12 -21.70 1.25
CA SER A 17 16.03 -21.18 -0.12
C SER A 17 15.38 -19.79 -0.17
N MET A 18 15.77 -18.97 -1.15
CA MET A 18 15.02 -17.76 -1.53
C MET A 18 13.82 -18.06 -2.44
N ILE A 19 13.71 -19.30 -2.91
CA ILE A 19 12.64 -19.80 -3.76
C ILE A 19 11.71 -20.62 -2.87
N LEU A 20 10.52 -20.10 -2.63
CA LEU A 20 9.46 -20.81 -1.94
C LEU A 20 8.78 -21.77 -2.92
N PRO A 21 8.64 -23.07 -2.59
CA PRO A 21 8.06 -24.05 -3.49
C PRO A 21 6.58 -23.78 -3.74
N ALA A 22 6.09 -24.26 -4.87
CA ALA A 22 4.65 -24.27 -5.15
C ALA A 22 3.91 -25.17 -4.14
N ILE A 23 2.77 -24.71 -3.66
CA ILE A 23 1.93 -25.43 -2.67
C ILE A 23 0.59 -25.85 -3.28
N SER A 24 0.03 -25.02 -4.14
CA SER A 24 -1.25 -25.27 -4.82
C SER A 24 -1.26 -24.58 -6.19
N GLU A 25 -2.28 -24.84 -7.02
CA GLU A 25 -2.46 -24.09 -8.28
C GLU A 25 -2.60 -22.58 -8.05
N LYS A 26 -3.16 -22.21 -6.89
CA LYS A 26 -3.32 -20.81 -6.47
C LYS A 26 -2.08 -20.23 -5.83
N ARG A 27 -1.09 -21.06 -5.48
CA ARG A 27 0.18 -20.65 -4.89
C ARG A 27 1.35 -21.29 -5.64
N PRO A 28 1.77 -20.66 -6.75
CA PRO A 28 2.90 -21.13 -7.53
C PRO A 28 4.21 -20.92 -6.77
N GLU A 29 5.32 -21.31 -7.41
CA GLU A 29 6.66 -21.00 -6.92
C GLU A 29 6.87 -19.48 -6.83
N ILE A 30 7.47 -19.02 -5.72
CA ILE A 30 7.73 -17.59 -5.46
C ILE A 30 9.21 -17.37 -5.24
N ASN A 31 9.79 -16.50 -6.07
CA ASN A 31 11.20 -16.15 -5.97
C ASN A 31 11.37 -14.83 -5.22
N LEU A 32 11.83 -14.91 -3.97
CA LEU A 32 12.07 -13.77 -3.10
C LEU A 32 13.43 -13.11 -3.33
N THR A 33 14.25 -13.62 -4.25
CA THR A 33 15.60 -13.11 -4.50
C THR A 33 15.57 -11.64 -4.96
N PRO A 34 16.23 -10.71 -4.25
CA PRO A 34 16.37 -9.34 -4.71
C PRO A 34 17.20 -9.23 -6.01
N PRO A 35 17.03 -8.15 -6.79
CA PRO A 35 16.10 -7.04 -6.58
C PRO A 35 14.68 -7.36 -7.05
N TRP A 36 13.67 -6.89 -6.30
CA TRP A 36 12.28 -6.97 -6.75
C TRP A 36 11.99 -5.85 -7.77
N PRO A 37 11.18 -6.12 -8.82
CA PRO A 37 10.79 -5.10 -9.77
C PRO A 37 10.00 -3.97 -9.08
N ARG A 38 10.25 -2.74 -9.52
CA ARG A 38 9.49 -1.55 -9.12
C ARG A 38 8.51 -1.21 -10.24
N LEU A 39 7.22 -1.18 -9.92
CA LEU A 39 6.14 -0.91 -10.84
C LEU A 39 5.51 0.44 -10.48
N ASP A 40 5.37 1.32 -11.47
CA ASP A 40 4.67 2.59 -11.31
C ASP A 40 3.15 2.35 -11.25
N LEU A 41 2.49 2.82 -10.19
CA LEU A 41 1.07 2.59 -9.95
C LEU A 41 0.21 3.13 -11.10
N ARG A 42 0.46 4.36 -11.55
CA ARG A 42 -0.27 5.01 -12.65
C ARG A 42 -0.20 4.16 -13.92
N SER A 43 1.00 3.73 -14.29
CA SER A 43 1.25 2.89 -15.45
C SER A 43 0.54 1.55 -15.36
N GLU A 44 0.53 0.90 -14.20
CA GLU A 44 -0.16 -0.38 -14.03
C GLU A 44 -1.68 -0.22 -14.12
N ILE A 45 -2.27 0.81 -13.48
CA ILE A 45 -3.70 1.10 -13.60
C ILE A 45 -4.07 1.38 -15.07
N MET A 46 -3.33 2.27 -15.75
CA MET A 46 -3.58 2.61 -17.15
C MET A 46 -3.48 1.40 -18.08
N LYS A 47 -2.48 0.53 -17.87
CA LYS A 47 -2.30 -0.68 -18.67
C LYS A 47 -3.48 -1.65 -18.56
N ARG A 48 -4.13 -1.70 -17.39
CA ARG A 48 -5.17 -2.69 -17.06
C ARG A 48 -6.57 -2.17 -17.34
N THR A 49 -6.78 -0.88 -17.12
CA THR A 49 -8.11 -0.26 -17.14
C THR A 49 -8.24 0.87 -18.16
N GLY A 50 -7.12 1.53 -18.52
CA GLY A 50 -7.12 2.78 -19.26
C GLY A 50 -7.39 4.02 -18.40
N ILE A 51 -7.67 3.87 -17.10
CA ILE A 51 -7.88 4.97 -16.17
C ILE A 51 -6.54 5.62 -15.84
N ASP A 52 -6.53 6.95 -15.83
CA ASP A 52 -5.40 7.75 -15.40
C ASP A 52 -5.81 8.64 -14.23
N PHE A 53 -5.44 8.24 -13.00
CA PHE A 53 -5.86 8.93 -11.79
C PHE A 53 -5.30 10.35 -11.66
N VAL A 54 -4.28 10.71 -12.42
CA VAL A 54 -3.77 12.09 -12.45
C VAL A 54 -4.68 12.99 -13.30
N GLU A 55 -5.39 12.40 -14.27
CA GLU A 55 -6.36 13.10 -15.12
C GLU A 55 -7.80 12.99 -14.60
N THR A 56 -8.11 11.98 -13.79
CA THR A 56 -9.43 11.78 -13.16
C THR A 56 -9.38 12.07 -11.65
N ARG A 57 -9.19 13.33 -11.27
CA ARG A 57 -8.97 13.76 -9.86
C ARG A 57 -10.24 14.05 -9.06
N ASP A 58 -11.41 13.82 -9.64
CA ASP A 58 -12.70 14.05 -9.00
C ASP A 58 -13.58 12.79 -9.06
N ILE A 59 -14.56 12.72 -8.15
CA ILE A 59 -15.43 11.55 -8.00
C ILE A 59 -16.21 11.27 -9.28
N GLU A 60 -16.69 12.32 -9.98
CA GLU A 60 -17.52 12.16 -11.18
C GLU A 60 -16.71 11.55 -12.33
N SER A 61 -15.53 12.10 -12.62
CA SER A 61 -14.67 11.63 -13.70
C SER A 61 -14.15 10.22 -13.45
N LEU A 62 -13.72 9.91 -12.22
CA LEU A 62 -13.25 8.57 -11.86
C LEU A 62 -14.40 7.55 -11.89
N SER A 63 -15.57 7.89 -11.34
CA SER A 63 -16.74 7.00 -11.35
C SER A 63 -17.18 6.66 -12.78
N LYS A 64 -17.17 7.65 -13.68
CA LYS A 64 -17.49 7.43 -15.09
C LYS A 64 -16.48 6.48 -15.73
N ALA A 65 -15.19 6.71 -15.51
CA ALA A 65 -14.13 5.86 -16.06
C ALA A 65 -14.23 4.41 -15.52
N MET A 66 -14.49 4.24 -14.22
CA MET A 66 -14.75 2.93 -13.61
C MET A 66 -15.93 2.21 -14.29
N GLN A 67 -17.06 2.90 -14.52
CA GLN A 67 -18.22 2.33 -15.19
C GLN A 67 -17.92 1.89 -16.63
N GLU A 68 -17.15 2.68 -17.37
CA GLU A 68 -16.71 2.35 -18.75
C GLU A 68 -15.82 1.10 -18.78
N CYS A 69 -15.06 0.85 -17.70
CA CYS A 69 -14.23 -0.35 -17.51
C CYS A 69 -15.01 -1.52 -16.89
N GLY A 70 -16.28 -1.35 -16.53
CA GLY A 70 -17.08 -2.38 -15.85
C GLY A 70 -16.74 -2.60 -14.37
N ILE A 71 -16.06 -1.64 -13.74
CA ILE A 71 -15.72 -1.65 -12.31
C ILE A 71 -16.89 -1.04 -11.53
N HIS A 72 -17.32 -1.74 -10.46
CA HIS A 72 -18.41 -1.27 -9.60
C HIS A 72 -18.03 0.02 -8.86
N VAL A 73 -18.91 1.02 -8.94
CA VAL A 73 -18.77 2.29 -8.21
C VAL A 73 -19.66 2.22 -6.98
N GLU A 74 -19.04 2.23 -5.80
CA GLU A 74 -19.77 2.19 -4.54
C GLU A 74 -20.35 3.59 -4.21
N PRO A 75 -21.69 3.74 -4.12
CA PRO A 75 -22.31 5.04 -3.86
C PRO A 75 -21.84 5.65 -2.54
N GLY A 76 -21.59 6.95 -2.54
CA GLY A 76 -21.16 7.67 -1.33
C GLY A 76 -19.69 7.41 -0.94
N SER A 77 -18.89 6.82 -1.82
CA SER A 77 -17.44 6.71 -1.62
C SER A 77 -16.74 8.01 -2.03
N ASP A 78 -15.73 8.40 -1.23
CA ASP A 78 -14.78 9.43 -1.65
C ASP A 78 -13.88 8.93 -2.81
N TRP A 79 -13.16 9.87 -3.42
CA TRP A 79 -12.27 9.58 -4.54
C TRP A 79 -11.20 8.54 -4.22
N GLY A 80 -10.62 8.59 -3.02
CA GLY A 80 -9.56 7.68 -2.59
C GLY A 80 -10.06 6.25 -2.48
N ARG A 81 -11.25 6.05 -1.89
CA ARG A 81 -11.91 4.74 -1.81
C ARG A 81 -12.29 4.17 -3.17
N LEU A 82 -12.71 5.02 -4.10
CA LEU A 82 -12.96 4.60 -5.49
C LEU A 82 -11.69 4.14 -6.18
N LEU A 83 -10.58 4.88 -6.01
CA LEU A 83 -9.30 4.50 -6.61
C LEU A 83 -8.72 3.23 -5.96
N ASP A 84 -8.82 3.10 -4.63
CA ASP A 84 -8.47 1.88 -3.90
C ASP A 84 -9.20 0.65 -4.46
N LYS A 85 -10.48 0.82 -4.82
CA LYS A 85 -11.25 -0.24 -5.45
C LYS A 85 -10.67 -0.65 -6.82
N VAL A 86 -10.22 0.31 -7.62
CA VAL A 86 -9.56 0.03 -8.92
C VAL A 86 -8.24 -0.71 -8.70
N ILE A 87 -7.44 -0.30 -7.70
CA ILE A 87 -6.16 -0.93 -7.38
C ILE A 87 -6.37 -2.38 -6.93
N SER A 88 -7.25 -2.58 -5.97
CA SER A 88 -7.52 -3.89 -5.36
C SER A 88 -8.20 -4.89 -6.31
N SER A 89 -9.01 -4.42 -7.28
CA SER A 89 -9.64 -5.33 -8.25
C SER A 89 -8.77 -5.59 -9.48
N GLU A 90 -8.04 -4.60 -9.97
CA GLU A 90 -7.38 -4.69 -11.28
C GLU A 90 -5.87 -4.88 -11.18
N VAL A 91 -5.21 -4.27 -10.19
CA VAL A 91 -3.75 -4.28 -10.07
C VAL A 91 -3.29 -5.42 -9.16
N GLU A 92 -3.70 -5.41 -7.89
CA GLU A 92 -3.18 -6.30 -6.84
C GLU A 92 -3.25 -7.78 -7.21
N PRO A 93 -4.36 -8.35 -7.72
CA PRO A 93 -4.48 -9.80 -7.97
C PRO A 93 -3.46 -10.34 -8.98
N ASN A 94 -2.79 -9.46 -9.71
CA ASN A 94 -1.83 -9.79 -10.74
C ASN A 94 -0.37 -9.69 -10.25
N LEU A 95 -0.13 -9.21 -9.03
CA LEU A 95 1.20 -9.06 -8.44
C LEU A 95 1.61 -10.38 -7.75
N ILE A 96 1.77 -11.43 -8.54
CA ILE A 96 2.04 -12.79 -8.03
C ILE A 96 3.46 -12.92 -7.48
N GLN A 97 4.48 -12.59 -8.27
CA GLN A 97 5.85 -12.50 -7.78
C GLN A 97 6.03 -11.26 -6.88
N PRO A 98 7.16 -11.14 -6.17
CA PRO A 98 7.41 -9.96 -5.36
C PRO A 98 7.60 -8.70 -6.21
N HIS A 99 6.84 -7.66 -5.91
CA HIS A 99 6.92 -6.37 -6.58
C HIS A 99 6.87 -5.24 -5.55
N PHE A 100 7.51 -4.12 -5.86
CA PHE A 100 7.23 -2.84 -5.22
C PHE A 100 6.32 -2.03 -6.13
N LEU A 101 5.11 -1.72 -5.70
CA LEU A 101 4.23 -0.77 -6.37
C LEU A 101 4.54 0.62 -5.81
N ILE A 102 4.88 1.58 -6.66
CA ILE A 102 5.43 2.90 -6.26
C ILE A 102 4.55 4.05 -6.76
N ASP A 103 4.77 5.23 -6.17
CA ASP A 103 4.22 6.52 -6.62
C ASP A 103 2.69 6.64 -6.50
N TYR A 104 2.19 6.51 -5.26
CA TYR A 104 0.78 6.65 -4.92
C TYR A 104 0.30 8.10 -5.01
N PRO A 105 -1.01 8.35 -5.22
CA PRO A 105 -1.57 9.69 -5.16
C PRO A 105 -1.52 10.26 -3.75
N VAL A 106 -1.43 11.60 -3.68
CA VAL A 106 -1.38 12.32 -2.40
C VAL A 106 -2.64 12.15 -1.57
N GLU A 107 -3.82 12.12 -2.21
CA GLU A 107 -5.12 11.98 -1.53
C GLU A 107 -5.22 10.69 -0.69
N MET A 108 -4.52 9.63 -1.10
CA MET A 108 -4.50 8.34 -0.40
C MET A 108 -3.33 8.20 0.56
N SER A 109 -2.48 9.22 0.70
CA SER A 109 -1.17 9.11 1.37
C SER A 109 -0.91 10.30 2.30
N PRO A 110 -1.70 10.47 3.39
CA PRO A 110 -1.67 11.67 4.21
C PRO A 110 -0.32 11.94 4.90
N PHE A 111 0.50 10.91 5.12
CA PHE A 111 1.80 11.01 5.79
C PHE A 111 3.01 10.93 4.86
N ALA A 112 2.80 10.74 3.56
CA ALA A 112 3.89 10.55 2.60
C ALA A 112 4.30 11.88 1.95
N LYS A 113 5.60 12.13 1.88
CA LYS A 113 6.14 13.32 1.23
C LYS A 113 5.83 13.33 -0.27
N ARG A 114 5.47 14.50 -0.81
CA ARG A 114 5.28 14.69 -2.26
C ARG A 114 6.56 14.37 -3.01
N LYS A 115 6.42 13.71 -4.16
CA LYS A 115 7.55 13.46 -5.05
C LYS A 115 8.07 14.78 -5.61
N PRO A 116 9.40 15.04 -5.60
CA PRO A 116 9.95 16.27 -6.17
C PRO A 116 9.48 16.50 -7.61
N GLY A 117 8.87 17.67 -7.86
CA GLY A 117 8.35 18.03 -9.17
C GLY A 117 6.93 17.53 -9.49
N SER A 118 6.22 16.93 -8.53
CA SER A 118 4.81 16.56 -8.67
C SER A 118 3.95 17.10 -7.52
N SER A 119 2.77 17.60 -7.86
CA SER A 119 1.69 17.93 -6.91
C SER A 119 0.75 16.76 -6.64
N ASP A 120 0.87 15.67 -7.37
CA ASP A 120 -0.22 14.68 -7.47
C ASP A 120 0.16 13.35 -6.85
N ILE A 121 1.46 13.05 -6.78
CA ILE A 121 2.00 11.79 -6.27
C ILE A 121 3.01 12.00 -5.14
N VAL A 122 3.17 10.97 -4.33
CA VAL A 122 4.05 10.92 -3.16
C VAL A 122 5.14 9.86 -3.33
N GLU A 123 6.23 10.01 -2.56
CA GLU A 123 7.29 9.01 -2.44
C GLU A 123 6.84 7.87 -1.51
N ARG A 124 5.84 7.11 -1.93
CA ARG A 124 5.30 5.93 -1.24
C ARG A 124 5.47 4.68 -2.09
N PHE A 125 5.67 3.55 -1.43
CA PHE A 125 5.57 2.25 -2.06
C PHE A 125 4.90 1.22 -1.14
N GLU A 126 4.29 0.22 -1.77
CA GLU A 126 3.84 -0.99 -1.11
C GLU A 126 4.55 -2.19 -1.73
N ALA A 127 4.86 -3.18 -0.90
CA ALA A 127 5.48 -4.43 -1.32
C ALA A 127 4.41 -5.50 -1.44
N PHE A 128 4.22 -6.07 -2.63
CA PHE A 128 3.21 -7.09 -2.89
C PHE A 128 3.85 -8.44 -3.21
N VAL A 129 3.26 -9.51 -2.70
CA VAL A 129 3.54 -10.90 -3.10
C VAL A 129 2.20 -11.63 -3.10
N MET A 130 1.95 -12.48 -4.10
CA MET A 130 0.69 -13.23 -4.22
C MET A 130 -0.56 -12.34 -4.21
N GLY A 131 -0.43 -11.13 -4.79
CA GLY A 131 -1.49 -10.12 -4.80
C GLY A 131 -1.93 -9.65 -3.42
N THR A 132 -1.07 -9.82 -2.41
CA THR A 132 -1.30 -9.34 -1.05
C THR A 132 -0.16 -8.41 -0.65
N GLU A 133 -0.52 -7.29 -0.03
CA GLU A 133 0.42 -6.32 0.52
C GLU A 133 1.16 -6.93 1.74
N LEU A 134 2.49 -6.93 1.70
CA LEU A 134 3.36 -7.35 2.81
C LEU A 134 3.90 -6.17 3.60
N ALA A 135 4.10 -5.03 2.95
CA ALA A 135 4.68 -3.85 3.57
C ALA A 135 4.18 -2.58 2.90
N ASN A 136 4.15 -1.50 3.67
CA ASN A 136 3.90 -0.15 3.22
C ASN A 136 5.02 0.75 3.74
N ALA A 137 5.52 1.64 2.89
CA ALA A 137 6.66 2.48 3.20
C ALA A 137 6.61 3.79 2.43
N PHE A 138 7.16 4.84 3.01
CA PHE A 138 7.20 6.15 2.37
C PHE A 138 8.32 7.01 2.93
N THR A 139 8.74 8.00 2.14
CA THR A 139 9.45 9.16 2.70
C THR A 139 8.46 9.91 3.59
N GLU A 140 8.79 10.03 4.87
CA GLU A 140 7.94 10.66 5.87
C GLU A 140 7.71 12.14 5.55
N LEU A 141 6.46 12.59 5.66
CA LEU A 141 6.11 14.00 5.58
C LEU A 141 6.56 14.71 6.86
N ASN A 142 7.55 15.57 6.71
CA ASN A 142 8.13 16.31 7.82
C ASN A 142 7.88 17.82 7.75
N ASP A 143 6.99 18.26 6.86
CA ASP A 143 6.51 19.64 6.79
C ASP A 143 5.23 19.77 7.63
N PRO A 144 5.26 20.48 8.77
CA PRO A 144 4.11 20.63 9.65
C PRO A 144 2.93 21.35 9.00
N VAL A 145 3.20 22.23 8.03
CA VAL A 145 2.14 23.00 7.35
C VAL A 145 1.38 22.08 6.39
N ASP A 146 2.10 21.33 5.54
CA ASP A 146 1.48 20.32 4.64
C ASP A 146 0.76 19.24 5.46
N GLN A 147 1.36 18.77 6.56
CA GLN A 147 0.72 17.75 7.41
C GLN A 147 -0.60 18.24 8.02
N ARG A 148 -0.67 19.50 8.48
CA ARG A 148 -1.91 20.09 8.99
C ARG A 148 -2.98 20.16 7.90
N GLU A 149 -2.63 20.65 6.71
CA GLU A 149 -3.57 20.74 5.58
C GLU A 149 -4.15 19.37 5.21
N ARG A 150 -3.33 18.30 5.28
CA ARG A 150 -3.76 16.93 5.03
C ARG A 150 -4.66 16.39 6.12
N PHE A 151 -4.40 16.66 7.40
CA PHE A 151 -5.33 16.29 8.47
C PHE A 151 -6.68 16.99 8.35
N GLU A 152 -6.68 18.29 8.01
CA GLU A 152 -7.92 19.02 7.78
C GLU A 152 -8.70 18.46 6.58
N GLN A 153 -8.00 17.98 5.54
CA GLN A 153 -8.62 17.28 4.43
C GLN A 153 -9.22 15.94 4.86
N GLN A 154 -8.50 15.13 5.65
CA GLN A 154 -8.99 13.85 6.15
C GLN A 154 -10.23 14.02 7.03
N GLU A 155 -10.27 15.02 7.92
CA GLU A 155 -11.47 15.31 8.73
C GLU A 155 -12.66 15.74 7.86
N ARG A 156 -12.44 16.56 6.82
CA ARG A 156 -13.50 16.90 5.85
C ARG A 156 -14.06 15.66 5.15
N LEU A 157 -13.17 14.78 4.66
CA LEU A 157 -13.59 13.54 4.00
C LEU A 157 -14.35 12.61 4.96
N ARG A 158 -13.92 12.53 6.21
CA ARG A 158 -14.59 11.79 7.26
C ARG A 158 -16.03 12.27 7.48
N GLU A 159 -16.21 13.58 7.65
CA GLU A 159 -17.53 14.18 7.88
C GLU A 159 -18.46 14.06 6.66
N GLU A 160 -17.92 14.20 5.45
CA GLU A 160 -18.70 14.19 4.21
C GLU A 160 -19.09 12.77 3.77
N PHE A 161 -18.19 11.80 3.92
CA PHE A 161 -18.33 10.44 3.38
C PHE A 161 -18.49 9.35 4.44
N ASP A 162 -18.70 9.72 5.71
CA ASP A 162 -18.76 8.79 6.85
C ASP A 162 -17.57 7.82 6.87
N ASN A 163 -16.39 8.36 6.53
CA ASN A 163 -15.17 7.58 6.38
C ASN A 163 -14.48 7.44 7.74
N ASP A 164 -14.94 6.47 8.53
CA ASP A 164 -14.36 6.13 9.84
C ASP A 164 -12.89 5.67 9.79
N GLU A 165 -12.36 5.37 8.60
CA GLU A 165 -10.95 4.99 8.38
C GLU A 165 -10.04 6.19 8.14
N ALA A 166 -10.59 7.39 7.92
CA ALA A 166 -9.81 8.60 7.72
C ALA A 166 -9.09 9.04 9.01
N ASP A 167 -7.85 9.53 8.84
CA ASP A 167 -7.04 10.01 9.94
C ASP A 167 -7.64 11.25 10.60
N ARG A 168 -7.42 11.37 11.91
CA ARG A 168 -7.90 12.50 12.71
C ARG A 168 -6.80 13.53 12.90
N LEU A 169 -7.21 14.79 13.04
CA LEU A 169 -6.29 15.86 13.43
C LEU A 169 -5.67 15.56 14.80
N ASP A 170 -4.34 15.44 14.82
CA ASP A 170 -3.54 15.24 16.03
C ASP A 170 -2.62 16.45 16.25
N GLU A 171 -3.05 17.34 17.15
CA GLU A 171 -2.30 18.55 17.48
C GLU A 171 -0.96 18.25 18.18
N ASP A 172 -0.89 17.19 18.98
CA ASP A 172 0.35 16.83 19.67
C ASP A 172 1.39 16.30 18.68
N PHE A 173 0.96 15.53 17.67
CA PHE A 173 1.83 15.11 16.57
C PHE A 173 2.33 16.30 15.74
N LEU A 174 1.46 17.27 15.42
CA LEU A 174 1.84 18.47 14.68
C LEU A 174 2.89 19.29 15.44
N ILE A 175 2.68 19.52 16.74
CA ILE A 175 3.66 20.21 17.60
C ILE A 175 4.99 19.45 17.61
N ALA A 176 4.96 18.12 17.68
CA ALA A 176 6.16 17.31 17.67
C ALA A 176 6.99 17.49 16.39
N ILE A 177 6.36 17.49 15.21
CA ILE A 177 7.07 17.70 13.94
C ILE A 177 7.50 19.16 13.73
N GLU A 178 6.79 20.15 14.30
CA GLU A 178 7.18 21.57 14.31
C GLU A 178 8.50 21.81 15.07
N HIS A 179 8.82 20.99 16.07
CA HIS A 179 10.12 21.01 16.73
C HIS A 179 11.29 20.56 15.84
N GLY A 180 10.99 19.99 14.67
CA GLY A 180 11.95 19.64 13.64
C GLY A 180 12.13 18.13 13.50
N MET A 181 11.26 17.49 12.71
CA MET A 181 11.47 16.12 12.26
C MET A 181 12.47 16.08 11.09
N PRO A 182 13.59 15.34 11.20
CA PRO A 182 14.53 15.19 10.09
C PRO A 182 13.90 14.41 8.93
N PRO A 183 14.46 14.51 7.70
CA PRO A 183 14.07 13.62 6.60
C PRO A 183 14.21 12.15 7.04
N THR A 184 13.09 11.42 6.98
CA THR A 184 12.97 10.06 7.53
C THR A 184 12.27 9.15 6.52
N GLY A 185 12.58 7.86 6.56
CA GLY A 185 11.86 6.83 5.81
C GLY A 185 11.12 5.92 6.78
N GLY A 186 9.82 5.73 6.55
CA GLY A 186 8.96 4.82 7.30
C GLY A 186 8.85 3.47 6.62
N LEU A 187 8.65 2.42 7.44
CA LEU A 187 8.36 1.07 6.97
C LEU A 187 7.42 0.37 7.97
N GLY A 188 6.25 0.00 7.51
CA GLY A 188 5.37 -0.99 8.15
C GLY A 188 5.52 -2.34 7.46
N LEU A 189 5.67 -3.41 8.24
CA LEU A 189 5.79 -4.78 7.73
C LEU A 189 4.75 -5.68 8.41
N GLY A 190 3.90 -6.31 7.61
CA GLY A 190 2.92 -7.29 8.08
C GLY A 190 3.60 -8.60 8.48
N ILE A 191 4.01 -8.73 9.74
CA ILE A 191 4.71 -9.93 10.26
C ILE A 191 3.87 -11.19 10.08
N ASP A 192 2.55 -11.10 10.31
CA ASP A 192 1.63 -12.22 10.12
C ASP A 192 1.60 -12.68 8.65
N ARG A 193 1.43 -11.73 7.71
CA ARG A 193 1.41 -12.03 6.27
C ARG A 193 2.77 -12.56 5.78
N LEU A 194 3.88 -12.02 6.28
CA LEU A 194 5.22 -12.54 6.01
C LEU A 194 5.38 -13.97 6.52
N THR A 195 4.88 -14.24 7.73
CA THR A 195 4.93 -15.58 8.33
C THR A 195 4.08 -16.56 7.53
N MET A 196 2.87 -16.21 7.13
CA MET A 196 2.01 -17.01 6.25
C MET A 196 2.70 -17.32 4.92
N LEU A 197 3.30 -16.31 4.29
CA LEU A 197 4.04 -16.48 3.05
C LEU A 197 5.20 -17.47 3.22
N VAL A 198 6.04 -17.30 4.24
CA VAL A 198 7.19 -18.19 4.45
C VAL A 198 6.77 -19.60 4.89
N ALA A 199 5.76 -19.70 5.75
CA ALA A 199 5.31 -20.97 6.33
C ALA A 199 4.50 -21.84 5.38
N GLY A 200 3.91 -21.26 4.33
CA GLY A 200 3.06 -22.03 3.42
C GLY A 200 1.57 -21.83 3.61
N GLU A 201 1.16 -20.97 4.55
CA GLU A 201 -0.22 -20.90 5.02
C GLU A 201 -1.08 -19.88 4.25
N GLU A 202 -2.34 -20.25 3.97
CA GLU A 202 -3.32 -19.37 3.30
C GLU A 202 -4.20 -18.60 4.30
N SER A 203 -4.21 -19.00 5.57
CA SER A 203 -5.05 -18.42 6.62
C SER A 203 -4.20 -17.92 7.79
N ILE A 204 -4.44 -16.68 8.22
CA ILE A 204 -3.80 -16.09 9.40
C ILE A 204 -4.06 -16.89 10.68
N ARG A 205 -5.15 -17.67 10.72
CA ARG A 205 -5.49 -18.51 11.88
C ARG A 205 -4.53 -19.67 12.07
N GLU A 206 -3.85 -20.11 11.01
CA GLU A 206 -2.90 -21.22 11.07
C GLU A 206 -1.55 -20.80 11.66
N ILE A 207 -1.24 -19.50 11.67
CA ILE A 207 0.01 -18.96 12.22
C ILE A 207 -0.16 -18.31 13.61
N LEU A 208 -1.40 -18.08 14.04
CA LEU A 208 -1.70 -17.51 15.35
C LEU A 208 -2.03 -18.63 16.33
N LEU A 209 -1.34 -18.67 17.48
CA LEU A 209 -1.59 -19.68 18.52
C LEU A 209 -3.02 -19.64 19.08
N PHE A 210 -3.61 -18.44 19.18
CA PHE A 210 -4.94 -18.20 19.73
C PHE A 210 -5.70 -17.18 18.87
N PRO A 211 -6.22 -17.58 17.70
CA PRO A 211 -6.95 -16.66 16.82
C PRO A 211 -8.30 -16.27 17.43
N ALA A 212 -8.77 -15.05 17.13
CA ALA A 212 -10.08 -14.59 17.58
C ALA A 212 -11.20 -15.47 16.99
N MET A 213 -12.01 -16.05 17.88
CA MET A 213 -13.16 -16.88 17.52
C MET A 213 -14.45 -16.08 17.58
N ARG A 214 -15.39 -16.36 16.68
CA ARG A 214 -16.75 -15.83 16.80
C ARG A 214 -17.46 -16.58 17.93
N ASN A 215 -18.18 -15.85 18.78
CA ASN A 215 -19.09 -16.47 19.74
C ASN A 215 -20.20 -17.20 18.97
N ILE A 216 -20.49 -18.43 19.39
CA ILE A 216 -21.57 -19.27 18.85
C ILE A 216 -22.87 -18.90 19.56
#